data_AF-A0A7C1NNY0-F1
#
_entry.id   AF-A0A7C1NNY0-F1
#
_cell.length_a   1.000
_cell.length_b   1.000
_cell.length_c   1.000
_cell.angle_alpha   90.00
_cell.angle_beta   90.00
_cell.angle_gamma   90.00
#
_symmetry.space_group_name_H-M   'P 1'
#
loop_
_entity.id
_entity.type
_entity.pdbx_description
1 polymer ?
#
loop_
_entity_poly.entity_id
_entity_poly.type
_entity_poly.pdbx_seq_one_letter_code
_entity_poly.pdbx_strand_id
1 'polypeptide(L)' 'MSRAYVETSTCLLEGIDEMVREGYYNDRSEAVNDAIRLLLKQYKVSKLHQKDVKRDEAKLT' A
#
# COMPACT_ATOMS: atom_id res chain seq x y z
N MET A 1 16.94 -1.01 9.60
CA MET A 1 15.76 -0.26 9.12
C MET A 1 16.25 1.05 8.51
N SER A 2 15.83 1.37 7.29
CA SER A 2 16.02 2.73 6.74
C SER A 2 14.97 3.66 7.34
N ARG A 3 15.30 4.94 7.53
CA ARG A 3 14.34 5.95 7.99
C ARG A 3 13.90 6.79 6.80
N ALA A 4 12.61 7.07 6.72
CA ALA A 4 12.02 7.97 5.76
C ALA A 4 11.10 8.95 6.49
N TYR A 5 11.12 10.21 6.08
CA TYR A 5 10.13 11.20 6.47
C TYR A 5 9.12 11.35 5.33
N VAL A 6 7.84 11.22 5.67
CA VAL A 6 6.74 11.31 4.71
C VAL A 6 5.69 12.24 5.29
N GLU A 7 5.29 13.23 4.52
CA GLU A 7 4.14 14.07 4.84
C GLU A 7 2.85 13.28 4.61
N THR A 8 1.91 13.39 5.55
CA THR A 8 0.61 12.72 5.48
C THR A 8 -0.45 13.61 6.11
N SER A 9 -1.72 13.36 5.79
CA SER A 9 -2.81 14.12 6.39
C SER A 9 -3.02 13.73 7.87
N THR A 10 -3.52 14.68 8.65
CA THR A 10 -3.82 14.47 10.08
C THR A 10 -4.79 13.30 10.28
N CYS A 11 -5.83 13.19 9.44
CA CYS A 11 -6.81 12.11 9.56
C CYS A 11 -6.22 10.71 9.34
N LEU A 12 -5.22 10.57 8.45
CA LEU A 12 -4.55 9.28 8.25
C LEU A 12 -3.67 8.93 9.45
N LEU A 13 -2.99 9.92 10.03
CA LEU A 13 -2.20 9.72 11.23
C LEU A 13 -3.08 9.34 12.44
N GLU A 14 -4.22 10.00 12.60
CA GLU A 14 -5.21 9.69 13.65
C GLU A 14 -5.77 8.28 13.50
N GLY A 15 -6.10 7.84 12.29
CA GLY A 15 -6.55 6.47 12.04
C GLY A 15 -5.47 5.42 12.34
N ILE A 16 -4.20 5.71 12.03
CA ILE A 16 -3.08 4.84 12.43
C ILE A 16 -2.95 4.78 13.96
N ASP A 17 -3.08 5.91 14.64
CA ASP A 17 -3.02 5.98 16.10
C ASP A 17 -4.14 5.22 16.79
N GLU A 18 -5.34 5.28 16.23
CA GLU A 18 -6.49 4.50 16.69
C GLU A 18 -6.20 3.00 16.59
N MET A 19 -5.74 2.51 15.43
CA MET A 19 -5.41 1.09 15.25
C MET A 19 -4.33 0.61 16.23
N VAL A 20 -3.32 1.44 16.51
CA VAL A 20 -2.29 1.12 17.51
C VAL A 20 -2.87 1.10 18.92
N ARG A 21 -3.70 2.09 19.27
CA ARG A 21 -4.34 2.18 20.59
C ARG A 21 -5.27 1.01 20.88
N GLU A 22 -5.97 0.52 19.85
CA GLU A 22 -6.85 -0.64 19.94
C GLU A 22 -6.11 -1.98 19.92
N GLY A 23 -4.79 -1.96 19.69
CA GLY A 23 -3.93 -3.14 19.76
C GLY A 23 -3.90 -3.97 18.46
N TYR A 24 -4.36 -3.43 17.34
CA TYR A 24 -4.19 -4.08 16.03
C TYR A 24 -2.73 -4.08 15.57
N TYR A 25 -1.95 -3.09 16.00
CA TYR A 25 -0.52 -2.97 15.72
C TYR A 25 0.23 -2.53 16.98
N ASN A 26 1.49 -2.94 17.11
CA ASN A 26 2.34 -2.58 18.25
C ASN A 26 2.78 -1.12 18.21
N ASP A 27 3.01 -0.59 17.00
CA ASP A 27 3.42 0.79 16.78
C ASP A 27 3.01 1.31 15.38
N ARG A 28 3.18 2.62 15.17
CA ARG A 28 2.88 3.27 13.89
C ARG A 28 3.72 2.72 12.73
N SER A 29 4.97 2.33 12.99
CA SER A 29 5.86 1.82 11.94
C SER A 29 5.37 0.49 11.42
N GLU A 30 4.88 -0.39 12.29
CA GLU A 30 4.26 -1.65 11.89
C GLU A 30 3.04 -1.42 11.00
N ALA A 31 2.10 -0.59 11.47
CA ALA A 31 0.87 -0.26 10.74
C ALA A 31 1.16 0.36 9.36
N VAL A 32 2.07 1.36 9.29
CA VAL A 32 2.44 2.04 8.05
C VAL A 32 3.13 1.07 7.08
N ASN A 33 4.04 0.23 7.57
CA ASN A 33 4.71 -0.76 6.72
C ASN A 33 3.71 -1.75 6.13
N ASP A 34 2.71 -2.17 6.90
CA ASP A 34 1.70 -3.10 6.42
C ASP A 34 0.79 -2.46 5.37
N ALA A 35 0.36 -1.21 5.58
CA ALA A 35 -0.37 -0.42 4.59
C ALA A 35 0.43 -0.27 3.27
N ILE A 36 1.74 0.01 3.35
CA ILE A 36 2.62 0.10 2.19
C ILE A 36 2.72 -1.24 1.46
N ARG A 37 2.84 -2.36 2.18
CA ARG A 37 2.85 -3.71 1.56
C ARG A 37 1.55 -3.97 0.81
N LEU A 38 0.41 -3.61 1.40
CA LEU A 38 -0.90 -3.77 0.78
C LEU A 38 -0.99 -2.97 -0.53
N LEU A 39 -0.57 -1.71 -0.51
CA LEU A 39 -0.53 -0.84 -1.69
C LEU A 39 0.38 -1.40 -2.79
N LEU A 40 1.59 -1.87 -2.43
CA LEU A 40 2.52 -2.47 -3.39
C LEU A 40 1.97 -3.77 -4.00
N LYS A 41 1.24 -4.57 -3.21
CA LYS A 41 0.57 -5.79 -3.70
C LYS A 41 -0.51 -5.43 -4.72
N GLN A 42 -1.36 -4.46 -4.42
CA GLN A 42 -2.39 -3.96 -5.33
C GLN A 42 -1.78 -3.44 -6.63
N TYR A 43 -0.73 -2.62 -6.54
CA TYR A 43 0.00 -2.11 -7.70
C TYR A 43 0.51 -3.24 -8.62
N LYS A 44 1.11 -4.28 -8.05
CA LYS A 44 1.59 -5.44 -8.83
C LYS A 44 0.46 -6.14 -9.57
N VAL A 45 -0.67 -6.37 -8.91
CA VAL A 45 -1.86 -7.00 -9.53
C VAL A 45 -2.38 -6.13 -10.68
N SER A 46 -2.57 -4.83 -10.48
CA SER A 46 -3.00 -3.92 -11.53
C SER A 46 -2.05 -3.92 -12.73
N LYS A 47 -0.75 -4.00 -12.50
CA LYS A 47 0.26 -4.04 -13.57
C LYS A 47 0.22 -5.35 -14.36
N LEU A 48 -0.11 -6.47 -13.74
CA LEU A 48 -0.30 -7.75 -14.43
C LEU A 48 -1.51 -7.66 -15.37
N HIS A 49 -2.66 -7.19 -14.88
CA HIS A 49 -3.85 -7.02 -15.71
C HIS A 49 -3.59 -6.11 -16.93
N GLN A 50 -2.85 -5.01 -16.75
CA GLN A 50 -2.48 -4.14 -17.88
C GLN A 50 -1.59 -4.84 -18.91
N LYS A 51 -0.69 -5.73 -18.48
CA LYS A 51 0.15 -6.51 -19.39
C LYS A 51 -0.66 -7.56 -20.15
N ASP A 52 -1.61 -8.20 -19.48
CA ASP A 52 -2.47 -9.21 -20.10
C ASP A 52 -3.36 -8.58 -21.18
N VAL A 53 -3.98 -7.42 -20.88
CA VAL A 53 -4.76 -6.64 -21.86
C VAL A 53 -3.91 -6.27 -23.08
N LYS A 54 -2.72 -5.68 -22.87
CA LYS A 54 -1.82 -5.31 -23.99
C LYS A 54 -1.35 -6.51 -24.82
N ARG A 55 -1.16 -7.68 -24.19
CA ARG A 55 -0.75 -8.90 -24.87
C ARG A 55 -1.87 -9.45 -25.77
N ASP A 56 -3.13 -9.34 -25.33
CA ASP A 56 -4.26 -9.83 -26.12
C ASP A 56 -4.61 -8.89 -27.27
N GLU A 57 -4.48 -7.57 -27.10
CA GLU A 57 -4.57 -6.59 -28.20
C GLU A 57 -3.49 -6.84 -29.29
N ALA A 58 -2.26 -7.16 -28.88
CA ALA A 58 -1.15 -7.46 -29.80
C ALA A 58 -1.28 -8.80 -30.54
N LYS A 59 -2.21 -9.69 -30.16
CA LYS A 59 -2.51 -10.93 -30.92
C LYS A 59 -3.63 -10.74 -31.95
N LEU A 60 -4.39 -9.65 -31.84
CA LEU A 60 -5.52 -9.30 -32.70
C LEU A 60 -5.13 -8.33 -33.82
N THR A 61 -3.87 -7.90 -33.85
CA THR A 61 -3.24 -7.05 -34.88
C THR A 61 -2.15 -7.82 -35.60
#